data_AF-A0A165D7I6-F1
#
_entry.id   AF-A0A165D7I6-F1
#
_cell.length_a   1.000
_cell.length_b   1.000
_cell.length_c   1.000
_cell.angle_alpha   90.00
_cell.angle_beta   90.00
_cell.angle_gamma   90.00
#
_symmetry.space_group_name_H-M   'P 1'
#
loop_
_entity.id
_entity.type
_entity.pdbx_description
1 polymer ?
#
loop_
_entity_poly.entity_id
_entity_poly.type
_entity_poly.pdbx_seq_one_letter_code
_entity_poly.pdbx_strand_id
1 'polypeptide(L)'
;MVSAFGSTDTPTTNGYDPVTLATTMAQWVIDWGLDGIDVDWEDFAAMNLQNGQAEYWLISFTETLRSMLPAGQYLITHAPVAPWFSGDLYPTGAYVIVNENAGYAIDWYNLQFYNQGATEYANCTTLIDTSTTTWPHTAIFQINFDGEVPLDKLVIGKPAAPSDATNGYMDTSLLATCVQQAMSQGWSGGVMTWEYPDAAAPWIAAVRADSWPV
;
A
#
# COMPACT_ATOMS: atom_id res chain seq x y z
N MET A 1 4.71 15.37 -0.34
CA MET A 1 4.07 14.43 -1.29
C MET A 1 2.60 14.76 -1.47
N VAL A 2 1.95 14.21 -2.49
CA VAL A 2 0.49 14.26 -2.73
C VAL A 2 -0.05 12.84 -2.88
N SER A 3 -1.24 12.55 -2.36
CA SER A 3 -1.94 11.30 -2.67
C SER A 3 -2.85 11.50 -3.88
N ALA A 4 -2.76 10.60 -4.85
CA ALA A 4 -3.63 10.55 -6.01
C ALA A 4 -4.70 9.48 -5.81
N PHE A 5 -5.94 9.82 -6.19
CA PHE A 5 -7.13 8.97 -6.09
C PHE A 5 -7.68 8.84 -4.65
N GLY A 6 -7.96 7.62 -4.22
CA GLY A 6 -8.76 7.28 -3.05
C GLY A 6 -10.06 6.54 -3.44
N SER A 7 -10.78 6.08 -2.43
CA SER A 7 -11.94 5.17 -2.57
C SER A 7 -13.06 5.58 -3.54
N THR A 8 -13.17 6.84 -3.94
CA THR A 8 -14.22 7.33 -4.86
C THR A 8 -13.77 7.47 -6.31
N ASP A 9 -12.46 7.43 -6.57
CA ASP A 9 -11.92 7.62 -7.92
C ASP A 9 -11.70 6.27 -8.61
N THR A 10 -12.31 6.10 -9.79
CA THR A 10 -12.27 4.86 -10.58
C THR A 10 -11.68 5.10 -11.98
N PRO A 11 -10.39 5.49 -12.08
CA PRO A 11 -9.82 5.99 -13.32
C PRO A 11 -9.78 4.94 -14.44
N THR A 12 -9.57 3.67 -14.12
CA THR A 12 -9.49 2.59 -15.11
C THR A 12 -10.88 2.24 -15.64
N THR A 13 -11.87 2.10 -14.74
CA THR A 13 -13.27 1.85 -15.09
C THR A 13 -13.87 3.00 -15.90
N ASN A 14 -13.49 4.24 -15.61
CA ASN A 14 -13.92 5.41 -16.37
C ASN A 14 -13.14 5.62 -17.68
N GLY A 15 -12.19 4.74 -18.00
CA GLY A 15 -11.46 4.76 -19.27
C GLY A 15 -10.46 5.91 -19.39
N TYR A 16 -9.96 6.44 -18.27
CA TYR A 16 -8.88 7.44 -18.32
C TYR A 16 -7.59 6.78 -18.78
N ASP A 17 -6.89 7.48 -19.69
CA ASP A 17 -5.61 7.03 -20.20
C ASP A 17 -4.51 7.17 -19.13
N PRO A 18 -3.80 6.09 -18.76
CA PRO A 18 -2.83 6.11 -17.67
C PRO A 18 -1.65 7.04 -17.96
N VAL A 19 -1.20 7.12 -19.21
CA VAL A 19 -0.04 7.94 -19.60
C VAL A 19 -0.37 9.43 -19.49
N THR A 20 -1.51 9.84 -20.04
CA THR A 20 -1.98 11.24 -20.00
C THR A 20 -2.21 11.69 -18.56
N LEU A 21 -2.82 10.84 -17.74
CA LEU A 21 -3.11 11.17 -16.35
C LEU A 21 -1.84 11.23 -15.49
N ALA A 22 -0.95 10.25 -15.62
CA ALA A 22 0.37 10.26 -14.96
C ALA A 22 1.18 11.50 -15.34
N THR A 23 1.19 11.87 -16.63
CA THR A 23 1.88 13.08 -17.10
C THR A 23 1.37 14.33 -16.41
N THR A 24 0.04 14.46 -16.32
CA THR A 24 -0.62 15.60 -15.67
C THR A 24 -0.29 15.67 -14.19
N MET A 25 -0.35 14.54 -13.48
CA MET A 25 -0.08 14.46 -12.05
C MET A 25 1.40 14.68 -11.72
N ALA A 26 2.32 14.12 -12.51
CA ALA A 26 3.76 14.36 -12.37
C ALA A 26 4.11 15.84 -12.58
N GLN A 27 3.53 16.48 -13.60
CA GLN A 27 3.73 17.91 -13.81
C GLN A 27 3.25 18.73 -12.61
N TRP A 28 2.11 18.36 -12.03
CA TRP A 28 1.59 19.03 -10.83
C TRP A 28 2.53 18.86 -9.62
N VAL A 29 3.09 17.67 -9.40
CA VAL A 29 4.11 17.43 -8.36
C VAL A 29 5.31 18.37 -8.54
N ILE A 30 5.79 18.51 -9.77
CA ILE A 30 6.92 19.38 -10.12
C ILE A 30 6.57 20.86 -9.91
N ASP A 31 5.42 21.31 -10.42
CA ASP A 31 4.99 22.72 -10.38
C ASP A 31 4.83 23.22 -8.94
N TRP A 32 4.40 22.36 -8.03
CA TRP A 32 4.20 22.68 -6.62
C TRP A 32 5.40 22.31 -5.75
N GLY A 33 6.49 21.81 -6.32
CA GLY A 33 7.72 21.48 -5.61
C GLY A 33 7.53 20.43 -4.52
N LEU A 34 6.65 19.45 -4.75
CA LEU A 34 6.43 18.36 -3.80
C LEU A 34 7.47 17.26 -3.98
N ASP A 35 7.71 16.50 -2.89
CA ASP A 35 8.72 15.44 -2.89
C ASP A 35 8.31 14.17 -3.66
N GLY A 36 7.08 14.09 -4.16
CA GLY A 36 6.58 12.85 -4.77
C GLY A 36 5.06 12.68 -4.71
N ILE A 37 4.63 11.49 -5.11
CA ILE A 37 3.23 11.08 -5.25
C ILE A 37 3.00 9.70 -4.62
N ASP A 38 1.89 9.56 -3.91
CA ASP A 38 1.35 8.27 -3.45
C ASP A 38 0.16 7.90 -4.34
N VAL A 39 0.14 6.68 -4.86
CA VAL A 39 -0.89 6.16 -5.75
C VAL A 39 -1.87 5.33 -4.93
N ASP A 40 -2.92 5.98 -4.45
CA ASP A 40 -4.01 5.36 -3.68
C ASP A 40 -5.15 4.89 -4.60
N TRP A 41 -4.77 4.07 -5.58
CA TRP A 41 -5.70 3.57 -6.59
C TRP A 41 -6.60 2.49 -5.99
N GLU A 42 -7.91 2.76 -5.94
CA GLU A 42 -8.92 1.88 -5.32
C GLU A 42 -10.03 1.47 -6.30
N ASP A 43 -9.73 1.30 -7.60
CA ASP A 43 -10.72 0.93 -8.60
C ASP A 43 -11.01 -0.59 -8.57
N PHE A 44 -11.72 -1.00 -7.51
CA PHE A 44 -12.14 -2.39 -7.30
C PHE A 44 -12.95 -2.94 -8.47
N ALA A 45 -13.74 -2.11 -9.15
CA ALA A 45 -14.51 -2.54 -10.30
C ALA A 45 -13.59 -3.03 -11.42
N ALA A 46 -12.53 -2.28 -11.75
CA ALA A 46 -11.54 -2.70 -12.73
C ALA A 46 -10.75 -3.94 -12.27
N MET A 47 -10.27 -3.96 -11.02
CA MET A 47 -9.48 -5.10 -10.51
C MET A 47 -10.29 -6.40 -10.45
N ASN A 48 -11.58 -6.32 -10.07
CA ASN A 48 -12.46 -7.48 -9.96
C ASN A 48 -12.87 -8.07 -11.33
N LEU A 49 -12.64 -7.38 -12.44
CA LEU A 49 -12.80 -7.98 -13.77
C LEU A 49 -11.76 -9.04 -14.06
N GLN A 50 -10.60 -9.02 -13.37
CA GLN A 50 -9.52 -10.01 -13.50
C GLN A 50 -9.19 -10.32 -14.97
N ASN A 51 -9.05 -9.26 -15.77
CA ASN A 51 -8.82 -9.35 -17.22
C ASN A 51 -7.50 -8.68 -17.66
N GLY A 52 -6.63 -8.33 -16.71
CA GLY A 52 -5.33 -7.71 -16.96
C GLY A 52 -5.36 -6.20 -17.21
N GLN A 53 -6.54 -5.57 -17.33
CA GLN A 53 -6.63 -4.14 -17.66
C GLN A 53 -6.22 -3.25 -16.48
N ALA A 54 -6.55 -3.63 -15.24
CA ALA A 54 -6.15 -2.89 -14.05
C ALA A 54 -4.62 -2.91 -13.89
N GLU A 55 -4.02 -4.08 -14.06
CA GLU A 55 -2.58 -4.29 -13.98
C GLU A 55 -1.85 -3.50 -15.09
N TYR A 56 -2.30 -3.61 -16.35
CA TYR A 56 -1.74 -2.83 -17.45
C TYR A 56 -1.82 -1.32 -17.20
N TRP A 57 -2.95 -0.85 -16.67
CA TRP A 57 -3.16 0.56 -16.36
C TRP A 57 -2.18 1.03 -15.29
N LEU A 58 -2.07 0.30 -14.18
CA LEU A 58 -1.17 0.62 -13.07
C LEU A 58 0.30 0.60 -13.50
N ILE A 59 0.73 -0.40 -14.28
CA ILE A 59 2.09 -0.49 -14.82
C ILE A 59 2.39 0.74 -15.68
N SER A 60 1.53 1.03 -16.67
CA SER A 60 1.73 2.16 -17.59
C SER A 60 1.75 3.50 -16.87
N PHE A 61 0.86 3.67 -15.89
CA PHE A 61 0.77 4.88 -15.07
C PHE A 61 2.04 5.07 -14.24
N THR A 62 2.51 4.01 -13.57
CA THR A 62 3.69 4.03 -12.70
C THR A 62 4.97 4.32 -13.48
N GLU A 63 5.18 3.64 -14.61
CA GLU A 63 6.36 3.86 -15.46
C GLU A 63 6.38 5.28 -16.02
N THR A 64 5.21 5.81 -16.40
CA THR A 64 5.08 7.19 -16.86
C THR A 64 5.43 8.18 -15.74
N LEU A 65 4.87 8.01 -14.54
CA LEU A 65 5.23 8.83 -13.38
C LEU A 65 6.74 8.81 -13.14
N ARG A 66 7.36 7.62 -13.09
CA ARG A 66 8.80 7.50 -12.81
C ARG A 66 9.67 8.14 -13.89
N SER A 67 9.24 8.12 -15.15
CA SER A 67 9.96 8.79 -16.24
C SER A 67 10.03 10.32 -16.05
N MET A 68 9.03 10.91 -15.39
CA MET A 68 8.94 12.35 -15.12
C MET A 68 9.39 12.74 -13.71
N LEU A 69 9.37 11.78 -12.78
CA LEU A 69 9.74 11.93 -11.37
C LEU A 69 10.91 10.97 -11.05
N PRO A 70 12.15 11.29 -11.44
CA PRO A 70 13.29 10.37 -11.34
C PRO A 70 13.56 9.91 -9.91
N ALA A 71 13.93 8.63 -9.76
CA ALA A 71 14.31 8.04 -8.48
C ALA A 71 15.51 8.78 -7.86
N GLY A 72 15.52 8.89 -6.53
CA GLY A 72 16.52 9.66 -5.78
C GLY A 72 16.25 11.17 -5.75
N GLN A 73 15.32 11.69 -6.56
CA GLN A 73 14.81 13.05 -6.47
C GLN A 73 13.36 13.08 -5.98
N TYR A 74 12.54 12.14 -6.45
CA TYR A 74 11.13 12.06 -6.12
C TYR A 74 10.74 10.67 -5.61
N LEU A 75 9.78 10.65 -4.69
CA LEU A 75 9.14 9.46 -4.16
C LEU A 75 7.90 9.09 -4.99
N ILE A 76 7.76 7.81 -5.30
CA ILE A 76 6.54 7.21 -5.84
C ILE A 76 6.17 6.03 -4.94
N THR A 77 5.06 6.15 -4.24
CA THR A 77 4.54 5.10 -3.37
C THR A 77 3.18 4.66 -3.87
N HIS A 78 2.75 3.46 -3.48
CA HIS A 78 1.40 2.98 -3.79
C HIS A 78 0.72 2.56 -2.49
N ALA A 79 -0.60 2.70 -2.40
CA ALA A 79 -1.37 2.27 -1.25
C ALA A 79 -2.39 1.16 -1.59
N PRO A 80 -1.97 0.00 -2.14
CA PRO A 80 -2.92 -1.05 -2.47
C PRO A 80 -3.51 -1.67 -1.21
N VAL A 81 -4.72 -2.21 -1.33
CA VAL A 81 -5.24 -3.12 -0.32
C VAL A 81 -4.44 -4.43 -0.33
N ALA A 82 -4.13 -4.97 0.85
CA ALA A 82 -3.33 -6.20 0.97
C ALA A 82 -3.88 -7.40 0.16
N PRO A 83 -5.21 -7.61 0.02
CA PRO A 83 -5.79 -8.66 -0.83
C PRO A 83 -5.29 -8.71 -2.27
N TRP A 84 -4.86 -7.59 -2.85
CA TRP A 84 -4.37 -7.57 -4.24
C TRP A 84 -3.00 -8.21 -4.44
N PHE A 85 -2.37 -8.69 -3.37
CA PHE A 85 -1.20 -9.59 -3.45
C PHE A 85 -1.57 -11.07 -3.38
N SER A 86 -2.86 -11.42 -3.28
CA SER A 86 -3.31 -12.81 -3.28
C SER A 86 -3.43 -13.36 -4.71
N GLY A 87 -2.37 -14.02 -5.19
CA GLY A 87 -2.37 -14.67 -6.51
C GLY A 87 -3.45 -15.74 -6.68
N ASP A 88 -3.87 -16.37 -5.59
CA ASP A 88 -4.95 -17.38 -5.58
C ASP A 88 -6.32 -16.78 -5.94
N LEU A 89 -6.57 -15.54 -5.53
CA LEU A 89 -7.85 -14.85 -5.75
C LEU A 89 -7.85 -13.97 -6.99
N TYR A 90 -6.67 -13.50 -7.40
CA TYR A 90 -6.45 -12.69 -8.59
C TYR A 90 -5.54 -13.47 -9.55
N PRO A 91 -6.10 -14.34 -10.41
CA PRO A 91 -5.32 -15.17 -11.34
C PRO A 91 -4.60 -14.35 -12.42
N THR A 92 -4.98 -13.09 -12.63
CA THR A 92 -4.23 -12.13 -13.45
C THR A 92 -3.08 -11.47 -12.71
N GLY A 93 -2.90 -11.79 -11.43
CA GLY A 93 -1.80 -11.39 -10.56
C GLY A 93 -2.02 -10.10 -9.79
N ALA A 94 -2.93 -9.21 -10.21
CA ALA A 94 -3.18 -7.94 -9.54
C ALA A 94 -1.87 -7.20 -9.18
N TYR A 95 -1.64 -6.86 -7.91
CA TYR A 95 -0.44 -6.14 -7.50
C TYR A 95 0.84 -6.99 -7.49
N VAL A 96 0.75 -8.33 -7.54
CA VAL A 96 1.93 -9.18 -7.80
C VAL A 96 2.50 -8.87 -9.18
N ILE A 97 1.65 -8.84 -10.21
CA ILE A 97 2.07 -8.52 -11.58
C ILE A 97 2.52 -7.05 -11.71
N VAL A 98 1.89 -6.13 -10.98
CA VAL A 98 2.37 -4.74 -10.92
C VAL A 98 3.76 -4.66 -10.30
N ASN A 99 4.05 -5.38 -9.22
CA ASN A 99 5.39 -5.44 -8.62
C ASN A 99 6.41 -6.07 -9.58
N GLU A 100 6.08 -7.21 -10.21
CA GLU A 100 6.97 -7.88 -11.17
C GLU A 100 7.39 -6.97 -12.33
N ASN A 101 6.46 -6.14 -12.84
CA ASN A 101 6.68 -5.36 -14.06
C ASN A 101 7.08 -3.91 -13.79
N ALA A 102 6.57 -3.29 -12.72
CA ALA A 102 6.80 -1.88 -12.40
C ALA A 102 7.25 -1.63 -10.95
N GLY A 103 7.46 -2.68 -10.14
CA GLY A 103 7.91 -2.54 -8.75
C GLY A 103 9.29 -1.89 -8.62
N TYR A 104 10.13 -1.94 -9.66
CA TYR A 104 11.39 -1.19 -9.73
C TYR A 104 11.19 0.34 -9.74
N ALA A 105 10.03 0.81 -10.19
CA ALA A 105 9.67 2.22 -10.28
C ALA A 105 8.94 2.74 -9.03
N ILE A 106 8.53 1.85 -8.12
CA ILE A 106 7.83 2.17 -6.86
C ILE A 106 8.84 2.13 -5.72
N ASP A 107 8.87 3.14 -4.85
CA ASP A 107 9.79 3.19 -3.71
C ASP A 107 9.31 2.28 -2.57
N TRP A 108 8.01 2.27 -2.25
CA TRP A 108 7.39 1.29 -1.33
C TRP A 108 5.86 1.23 -1.48
N TYR A 109 5.26 0.26 -0.80
CA TYR A 109 3.82 0.02 -0.74
C TYR A 109 3.28 0.29 0.67
N ASN A 110 2.41 1.29 0.80
CA ASN A 110 1.59 1.58 1.98
C ASN A 110 0.40 0.59 2.03
N LEU A 111 0.66 -0.68 2.35
CA LEU A 111 -0.35 -1.74 2.29
C LEU A 111 -1.52 -1.48 3.24
N GLN A 112 -2.73 -1.36 2.69
CA GLN A 112 -3.91 -1.15 3.51
C GLN A 112 -4.37 -2.47 4.15
N PHE A 113 -4.06 -2.67 5.43
CA PHE A 113 -4.49 -3.83 6.24
C PHE A 113 -5.79 -3.53 7.01
N TYR A 114 -6.74 -2.87 6.36
CA TYR A 114 -8.03 -2.44 6.91
C TYR A 114 -9.09 -2.40 5.82
N ASN A 115 -10.37 -2.36 6.20
CA ASN A 115 -11.52 -2.52 5.29
C ASN A 115 -11.62 -3.87 4.56
N GLN A 116 -10.88 -4.90 5.00
CA GLN A 116 -10.83 -6.22 4.34
C GLN A 116 -11.65 -7.31 5.06
N GLY A 117 -12.21 -7.00 6.23
CA GLY A 117 -13.02 -7.91 7.03
C GLY A 117 -12.72 -7.76 8.50
N ALA A 118 -13.72 -7.98 9.36
CA ALA A 118 -13.63 -7.67 10.80
C ALA A 118 -12.51 -8.43 11.54
N THR A 119 -12.10 -9.59 11.04
CA THR A 119 -11.07 -10.45 11.64
C THR A 119 -9.74 -10.44 10.89
N GLU A 120 -9.68 -9.74 9.75
CA GLU A 120 -8.52 -9.79 8.86
C GLU A 120 -7.41 -8.86 9.37
N TYR A 121 -6.20 -9.40 9.45
CA TYR A 121 -5.00 -8.69 9.95
C TYR A 121 -5.19 -8.07 11.35
N ALA A 122 -6.05 -8.67 12.19
CA ALA A 122 -6.44 -8.15 13.50
C ALA A 122 -5.48 -8.51 14.64
N ASN A 123 -4.42 -9.30 14.36
CA ASN A 123 -3.38 -9.65 15.31
C ASN A 123 -2.02 -9.78 14.60
N CYS A 124 -0.92 -9.91 15.35
CA CYS A 124 0.41 -9.96 14.77
C CYS A 124 0.58 -11.13 13.80
N THR A 125 0.12 -12.34 14.13
CA THR A 125 0.24 -13.51 13.24
C THR A 125 -0.44 -13.27 11.91
N THR A 126 -1.70 -12.80 11.90
CA THR A 126 -2.42 -12.58 10.64
C THR A 126 -1.95 -11.37 9.86
N LEU A 127 -1.31 -10.40 10.53
CA LEU A 127 -0.72 -9.22 9.91
C LEU A 127 0.66 -9.51 9.29
N ILE A 128 1.53 -10.25 9.99
CA ILE A 128 2.94 -10.36 9.61
C ILE A 128 3.33 -11.73 9.06
N ASP A 129 2.82 -12.84 9.62
CA ASP A 129 3.31 -14.19 9.30
C ASP A 129 2.40 -14.95 8.34
N THR A 130 1.11 -15.10 8.66
CA THR A 130 0.17 -15.97 7.95
C THR A 130 -1.23 -15.36 7.92
N SER A 131 -1.66 -14.87 6.76
CA SER A 131 -3.01 -14.38 6.56
C SER A 131 -4.05 -15.50 6.59
N THR A 132 -5.33 -15.13 6.69
CA THR A 132 -6.42 -16.11 6.75
C THR A 132 -6.73 -16.70 5.37
N THR A 133 -7.57 -17.73 5.32
CA THR A 133 -8.09 -18.27 4.05
C THR A 133 -9.00 -17.30 3.30
N THR A 134 -9.46 -16.22 3.93
CA THR A 134 -10.24 -15.18 3.25
C THR A 134 -9.39 -14.42 2.24
N TRP A 135 -8.16 -14.08 2.63
CA TRP A 135 -7.16 -13.39 1.82
C TRP A 135 -5.83 -14.14 1.96
N PRO A 136 -5.66 -15.29 1.31
CA PRO A 136 -4.47 -16.11 1.50
C PRO A 136 -3.25 -15.42 0.88
N HIS A 137 -2.07 -15.62 1.48
CA HIS A 137 -0.77 -15.12 0.99
C HIS A 137 -0.55 -13.61 1.09
N THR A 138 -1.21 -12.94 2.04
CA THR A 138 -1.21 -11.46 2.09
C THR A 138 -0.68 -10.89 3.41
N ALA A 139 -0.17 -11.71 4.33
CA ALA A 139 0.60 -11.19 5.46
C ALA A 139 1.97 -10.69 4.99
N ILE A 140 2.62 -9.80 5.74
CA ILE A 140 3.90 -9.16 5.33
C ILE A 140 4.94 -10.16 4.79
N PHE A 141 5.23 -11.23 5.52
CA PHE A 141 6.24 -12.21 5.11
C PHE A 141 5.77 -13.11 3.96
N GLN A 142 4.46 -13.30 3.81
CA GLN A 142 3.91 -13.98 2.63
C GLN A 142 4.00 -13.10 1.38
N ILE A 143 3.68 -11.80 1.48
CA ILE A 143 3.84 -10.88 0.35
C ILE A 143 5.31 -10.78 -0.07
N ASN A 144 6.24 -10.79 0.89
CA ASN A 144 7.65 -10.83 0.57
C ASN A 144 8.06 -12.11 -0.17
N PHE A 145 7.59 -13.27 0.29
CA PHE A 145 7.98 -14.56 -0.27
C PHE A 145 7.26 -14.88 -1.59
N ASP A 146 5.93 -14.78 -1.60
CA ASP A 146 5.07 -15.16 -2.73
C ASP A 146 4.98 -14.05 -3.79
N GLY A 147 4.95 -12.78 -3.38
CA GLY A 147 4.87 -11.62 -4.27
C GLY A 147 6.23 -11.02 -4.67
N GLU A 148 7.32 -11.61 -4.17
CA GLU A 148 8.71 -11.16 -4.37
C GLU A 148 8.93 -9.65 -4.06
N VAL A 149 8.19 -9.09 -3.11
CA VAL A 149 8.33 -7.68 -2.71
C VAL A 149 9.38 -7.56 -1.59
N PRO A 150 10.45 -6.76 -1.74
CA PRO A 150 11.43 -6.58 -0.67
C PRO A 150 10.82 -6.08 0.65
N LEU A 151 11.30 -6.61 1.79
CA LEU A 151 10.74 -6.30 3.11
C LEU A 151 10.84 -4.82 3.51
N ASP A 152 11.81 -4.09 2.99
CA ASP A 152 11.98 -2.65 3.18
C ASP A 152 10.99 -1.81 2.35
N LYS A 153 10.28 -2.44 1.40
CA LYS A 153 9.21 -1.81 0.59
C LYS A 153 7.80 -2.11 1.11
N LEU A 154 7.65 -2.92 2.15
CA LEU A 154 6.34 -3.33 2.68
C LEU A 154 5.98 -2.50 3.91
N VAL A 155 5.21 -1.43 3.74
CA VAL A 155 4.77 -0.57 4.86
C VAL A 155 3.42 -1.06 5.38
N ILE A 156 3.30 -1.24 6.70
CA ILE A 156 2.04 -1.66 7.34
C ILE A 156 1.10 -0.47 7.44
N GLY A 157 -0.03 -0.47 6.73
CA GLY A 157 -1.09 0.53 6.83
C GLY A 157 -2.19 0.13 7.81
N LYS A 158 -2.49 0.99 8.81
CA LYS A 158 -3.56 0.78 9.80
C LYS A 158 -4.38 2.04 10.10
N PRO A 159 -5.68 1.92 10.45
CA PRO A 159 -6.49 3.07 10.84
C PRO A 159 -5.96 3.70 12.13
N ALA A 160 -5.98 5.03 12.21
CA ALA A 160 -5.50 5.77 13.37
C ALA A 160 -6.46 5.67 14.54
N ALA A 161 -7.76 5.76 14.25
CA ALA A 161 -8.87 5.57 15.18
C ALA A 161 -9.89 4.53 14.64
N PRO A 162 -10.76 3.97 15.51
CA PRO A 162 -11.81 3.04 15.09
C PRO A 162 -12.82 3.63 14.09
N SER A 163 -12.95 4.96 14.02
CA SER A 163 -13.87 5.67 13.11
C SER A 163 -13.35 5.77 11.68
N ASP A 164 -12.04 5.59 11.48
CA ASP A 164 -11.39 6.00 10.23
C ASP A 164 -11.45 4.89 9.17
N ALA A 165 -11.92 3.71 9.57
CA ALA A 165 -12.18 2.59 8.68
C ALA A 165 -13.38 1.78 9.18
N THR A 166 -14.00 1.00 8.30
CA THR A 166 -15.09 0.09 8.67
C THR A 166 -14.60 -1.08 9.54
N ASN A 167 -13.36 -1.53 9.33
CA ASN A 167 -12.70 -2.57 10.12
C ASN A 167 -11.17 -2.46 10.01
N GLY A 168 -10.43 -3.21 10.84
CA GLY A 168 -8.96 -3.32 10.76
C GLY A 168 -8.19 -2.42 11.71
N TYR A 169 -8.86 -1.56 12.49
CA TYR A 169 -8.25 -0.82 13.60
C TYR A 169 -7.53 -1.79 14.55
N MET A 170 -6.38 -1.36 15.04
CA MET A 170 -5.55 -2.09 15.98
C MET A 170 -5.04 -1.11 17.03
N ASP A 171 -5.16 -1.46 18.31
CA ASP A 171 -4.61 -0.63 19.38
C ASP A 171 -3.11 -0.40 19.16
N THR A 172 -2.65 0.83 19.39
CA THR A 172 -1.27 1.24 19.08
C THR A 172 -0.22 0.43 19.82
N SER A 173 -0.51 -0.06 21.04
CA SER A 173 0.38 -0.95 21.79
C SER A 173 0.51 -2.34 21.17
N LEU A 174 -0.60 -2.89 20.66
CA LEU A 174 -0.57 -4.15 19.91
C LEU A 174 0.17 -3.95 18.59
N LEU A 175 -0.10 -2.85 17.88
CA LEU A 175 0.63 -2.54 16.64
C LEU A 175 2.13 -2.38 16.88
N ALA A 176 2.55 -1.68 17.94
CA ALA A 176 3.96 -1.55 18.33
C ALA A 176 4.62 -2.93 18.57
N THR A 177 3.92 -3.84 19.23
CA THR A 177 4.36 -5.22 19.42
C THR A 177 4.52 -5.96 18.09
N CYS A 178 3.56 -5.84 17.17
CA CYS A 178 3.65 -6.51 15.87
C CYS A 178 4.80 -5.96 15.01
N VAL A 179 5.01 -4.64 15.02
CA VAL A 179 6.13 -3.97 14.33
C VAL A 179 7.46 -4.45 14.89
N GLN A 180 7.59 -4.60 16.21
CA GLN A 180 8.80 -5.12 16.84
C GLN A 180 9.08 -6.57 16.40
N GLN A 181 8.04 -7.41 16.40
CA GLN A 181 8.14 -8.80 15.95
C GLN A 181 8.59 -8.88 14.49
N ALA A 182 7.98 -8.08 13.60
CA ALA A 182 8.38 -8.01 12.20
C ALA A 182 9.85 -7.56 12.06
N MET A 183 10.27 -6.51 12.77
CA MET A 183 11.66 -6.04 12.76
C MET A 183 12.65 -7.09 13.23
N SER A 184 12.31 -7.86 14.27
CA SER A 184 13.16 -8.95 14.76
C SER A 184 13.37 -10.08 13.72
N GLN A 185 12.51 -10.14 12.72
CA GLN A 185 12.56 -11.08 11.59
C GLN A 185 13.14 -10.45 10.30
N GLY A 186 13.71 -9.24 10.38
CA GLY A 186 14.43 -8.58 9.28
C GLY A 186 13.58 -7.60 8.46
N TRP A 187 12.32 -7.39 8.81
CA TRP A 187 11.48 -6.38 8.16
C TRP A 187 11.86 -4.95 8.59
N SER A 188 11.73 -3.98 7.68
CA SER A 188 12.10 -2.58 7.96
C SER A 188 11.28 -1.52 7.22
N GLY A 189 10.14 -1.88 6.63
CA GLY A 189 9.35 -0.96 5.79
C GLY A 189 8.76 0.25 6.53
N GLY A 190 8.26 0.08 7.76
CA GLY A 190 7.63 1.16 8.52
C GLY A 190 6.10 1.04 8.61
N VAL A 191 5.45 2.07 9.15
CA VAL A 191 3.99 2.09 9.36
C VAL A 191 3.38 3.33 8.70
N MET A 192 2.31 3.11 7.94
CA MET A 192 1.41 4.13 7.40
C MET A 192 0.10 4.10 8.20
N THR A 193 -0.61 5.22 8.24
CA THR A 193 -1.92 5.27 8.89
C THR A 193 -2.92 6.18 8.21
N TRP A 194 -4.19 5.78 8.27
CA TRP A 194 -5.35 6.57 7.89
C TRP A 194 -6.17 6.92 9.14
N GLU A 195 -6.23 8.16 9.62
CA GLU A 195 -5.64 9.35 9.00
C GLU A 195 -5.21 10.41 10.00
N TYR A 196 -4.55 11.45 9.49
CA TYR A 196 -4.35 12.70 10.22
C TYR A 196 -5.69 13.47 10.23
N PRO A 197 -6.14 14.05 11.37
CA PRO A 197 -5.35 14.35 12.57
C PRO A 197 -5.35 13.29 13.69
N ASP A 198 -6.09 12.19 13.55
CA ASP A 198 -6.17 11.16 14.60
C ASP A 198 -4.81 10.45 14.83
N ALA A 199 -3.97 10.38 13.79
CA ALA A 199 -2.58 9.89 13.84
C ALA A 199 -1.52 10.95 14.22
N ALA A 200 -1.81 11.84 15.17
CA ALA A 200 -0.84 12.87 15.59
C ALA A 200 0.40 12.29 16.33
N ALA A 201 1.31 13.16 16.77
CA ALA A 201 2.56 12.78 17.43
C ALA A 201 2.44 11.73 18.55
N PRO A 202 1.40 11.73 19.42
CA PRO A 202 1.22 10.68 20.43
C PRO A 202 0.98 9.29 19.82
N TRP A 203 0.23 9.20 18.72
CA TRP A 203 0.00 7.94 18.00
C TRP A 203 1.30 7.41 17.43
N ILE A 204 2.08 8.28 16.76
CA ILE A 204 3.38 7.94 16.17
C ILE A 204 4.36 7.44 17.25
N ALA A 205 4.41 8.14 18.40
CA ALA A 205 5.26 7.75 19.53
C ALA A 205 4.87 6.37 20.08
N ALA A 206 3.57 6.11 20.22
CA ALA A 206 3.07 4.84 20.73
C ALA A 206 3.41 3.67 19.79
N VAL A 207 3.17 3.80 18.49
CA VAL A 207 3.44 2.74 17.50
C VAL A 207 4.94 2.43 17.36
N ARG A 208 5.81 3.44 17.53
CA ARG A 208 7.26 3.27 17.42
C ARG A 208 7.92 2.74 18.69
N ALA A 209 7.22 2.74 19.82
CA ALA A 209 7.79 2.58 21.16
C ALA A 209 8.70 1.34 21.33
N ASP A 210 8.32 0.22 20.72
CA ASP A 210 9.01 -1.07 20.90
C ASP A 210 10.05 -1.38 19.81
N SER A 211 10.15 -0.51 18.80
CA SER A 211 10.77 -0.81 17.49
C SER A 211 11.84 0.22 17.09
N TRP A 212 11.44 1.48 16.92
CA TRP A 212 12.33 2.61 16.67
C TRP A 212 12.16 3.65 17.78
N PRO A 213 12.48 3.28 19.04
CA PRO A 213 12.28 4.14 20.18
C PRO A 213 13.05 5.45 19.99
N VAL A 214 12.36 6.56 20.23
CA VAL A 214 12.91 7.93 20.25
C VAL A 214 12.97 8.45 21.67
#